data_AF-A0A357N2G3-F1
#
_entry.id   AF-A0A357N2G3-F1
#
_cell.length_a   1.000
_cell.length_b   1.000
_cell.length_c   1.000
_cell.angle_alpha   90.00
_cell.angle_beta   90.00
_cell.angle_gamma   90.00
#
_symmetry.space_group_name_H-M   'P 1'
#
loop_
_entity.id
_entity.type
_entity.pdbx_description
1 polymer ?
#
loop_
_entity_poly.entity_id
_entity_poly.type
_entity_poly.pdbx_seq_one_letter_code
_entity_poly.pdbx_strand_id
1 'polypeptide(L)'
;ADGTVVFSDWMTGYGMILIVDHGNGYMSLYAHNDTLLKDAGARVSRGDAVAKVGNSGGQGVTALYFELRRGGQPVNPDSWLQRR
;
A
#
# COMPACT_ATOMS: atom_id res chain seq x y z
N ALA A 1 8.73 1.42 -6.10
CA ALA A 1 9.67 2.56 -6.08
C ALA A 1 10.05 2.83 -4.63
N ASP A 2 11.06 3.66 -4.41
CA ASP A 2 11.44 4.07 -3.05
C ASP A 2 10.41 5.04 -2.49
N GLY A 3 10.33 5.17 -1.16
CA GLY A 3 9.39 6.08 -0.51
C GLY A 3 9.48 6.05 1.01
N THR A 4 8.49 6.65 1.65
CA THR A 4 8.32 6.68 3.10
C THR A 4 6.92 6.21 3.44
N VAL A 5 6.79 5.35 4.46
CA VAL A 5 5.50 4.94 4.98
C VAL A 5 4.86 6.13 5.70
N VAL A 6 3.68 6.55 5.23
CA VAL A 6 2.94 7.68 5.81
C VAL A 6 1.74 7.23 6.66
N PHE A 7 1.33 5.97 6.53
CA PHE A 7 0.31 5.34 7.38
C PHE A 7 0.55 3.84 7.44
N SER A 8 0.38 3.23 8.61
CA SER A 8 0.51 1.80 8.82
C SER A 8 -0.31 1.38 10.04
N ASP A 9 -1.59 1.10 9.82
CA ASP A 9 -2.52 0.68 10.88
C ASP A 9 -3.83 0.12 10.27
N TRP A 10 -4.80 -0.18 11.12
CA TRP A 10 -6.17 -0.48 10.74
C TRP A 10 -6.92 0.77 10.23
N MET A 11 -7.62 0.63 9.11
CA MET A 11 -8.54 1.63 8.59
C MET A 11 -9.87 0.98 8.21
N THR A 12 -10.98 1.56 8.68
CA THR A 12 -12.33 1.09 8.35
C THR A 12 -12.53 1.01 6.84
N GLY A 13 -12.99 -0.14 6.35
CA GLY A 13 -13.16 -0.42 4.92
C GLY A 13 -11.93 -0.98 4.21
N TYR A 14 -10.71 -0.75 4.74
CA TYR A 14 -9.45 -1.23 4.16
C TYR A 14 -8.77 -2.33 5.01
N GLY A 15 -9.20 -2.54 6.26
CA GLY A 15 -8.53 -3.45 7.18
C GLY A 15 -7.13 -2.94 7.53
N MET A 16 -6.16 -3.85 7.67
CA MET A 16 -4.77 -3.46 7.86
C MET A 16 -4.21 -2.91 6.55
N ILE A 17 -3.87 -1.63 6.56
CA ILE A 17 -3.42 -0.89 5.39
C ILE A 17 -2.07 -0.22 5.67
N LEU A 18 -1.21 -0.24 4.65
CA LEU A 18 0.02 0.51 4.62
C LEU A 18 0.02 1.45 3.41
N ILE A 19 0.40 2.69 3.63
CA ILE A 19 0.45 3.73 2.60
C ILE A 19 1.88 4.25 2.48
N VAL A 20 2.43 4.20 1.27
CA VAL A 20 3.77 4.72 0.96
C VAL A 20 3.65 5.98 0.12
N ASP A 21 4.25 7.07 0.57
CA ASP A 21 4.49 8.27 -0.23
C ASP A 21 5.82 8.12 -1.01
N HIS A 22 5.72 8.22 -2.33
CA HIS A 22 6.84 8.13 -3.26
C HIS A 22 7.38 9.52 -3.69
N GLY A 23 6.81 10.59 -3.13
CA GLY A 23 7.09 11.97 -3.54
C GLY A 23 6.34 12.38 -4.80
N ASN A 24 6.45 13.66 -5.17
CA ASN A 24 5.77 14.25 -6.33
C ASN A 24 4.24 14.04 -6.35
N GLY A 25 3.65 13.88 -5.16
CA GLY A 25 2.23 13.64 -4.96
C GLY A 25 1.78 12.20 -5.24
N TYR A 26 2.69 11.25 -5.46
CA TYR A 26 2.36 9.85 -5.69
C TYR A 26 2.32 9.06 -4.39
N MET A 27 1.24 8.29 -4.20
CA MET A 27 1.11 7.37 -3.07
C MET A 27 0.66 6.00 -3.54
N SER A 28 1.20 4.94 -2.95
CA SER A 28 0.68 3.58 -3.11
C SER A 28 0.06 3.07 -1.82
N LEU A 29 -1.09 2.41 -1.94
CA LEU A 29 -1.84 1.83 -0.83
C LEU A 29 -1.84 0.31 -0.99
N TYR A 30 -1.56 -0.39 0.10
CA TYR A 30 -1.59 -1.85 0.19
C TYR A 30 -2.57 -2.18 1.32
N ALA A 31 -3.72 -2.76 1.01
CA ALA A 31 -4.80 -2.97 1.99
C ALA A 31 -5.20 -4.45 2.12
N HIS A 32 -6.09 -4.72 3.09
CA HIS A 32 -6.55 -6.06 3.48
C HIS A 32 -5.41 -6.99 3.90
N ASN A 33 -4.30 -6.44 4.39
CA ASN A 33 -3.13 -7.22 4.78
C ASN A 33 -3.44 -8.07 6.02
N ASP A 34 -2.72 -9.17 6.19
CA ASP A 34 -2.70 -9.94 7.42
C ASP A 34 -1.70 -9.34 8.43
N THR A 35 -0.60 -8.77 7.95
CA THR A 35 0.43 -8.17 8.80
C THR A 35 1.10 -6.99 8.10
N LEU A 36 1.37 -5.91 8.84
CA LEU A 36 2.19 -4.79 8.37
C LEU A 36 3.62 -4.97 8.89
N LEU A 37 4.61 -4.80 8.04
CA LEU A 37 6.04 -5.07 8.34
C LEU A 37 6.86 -3.80 8.56
N LYS A 38 6.22 -2.63 8.41
CA LYS A 38 6.85 -1.32 8.49
C LYS A 38 5.89 -0.36 9.19
N ASP A 39 6.42 0.46 10.10
CA ASP A 39 5.67 1.48 10.80
C ASP A 39 5.68 2.82 10.04
N ALA A 40 4.79 3.74 10.43
CA ALA A 40 4.80 5.10 9.92
C ALA A 40 6.15 5.78 10.17
N GLY A 41 6.65 6.50 9.17
CA GLY A 41 7.97 7.13 9.17
C GLY A 41 9.10 6.24 8.64
N ALA A 42 8.89 4.93 8.46
CA ALA A 42 9.90 4.04 7.90
C ALA A 42 10.17 4.36 6.43
N ARG A 43 11.46 4.36 6.05
CA ARG A 43 11.87 4.45 4.65
C ARG A 43 11.78 3.06 4.00
N VAL A 44 11.34 3.02 2.76
CA VAL A 44 11.23 1.78 1.96
C VAL A 44 11.94 1.96 0.63
N SER A 45 12.63 0.91 0.20
CA SER A 45 13.27 0.82 -1.11
C SER A 45 12.52 -0.17 -2.01
N ARG A 46 12.68 -0.01 -3.33
CA ARG A 46 12.12 -0.96 -4.29
C ARG A 46 12.59 -2.39 -3.97
N GLY A 47 11.65 -3.29 -3.72
CA GLY A 47 11.91 -4.70 -3.43
C GLY A 47 11.75 -5.05 -1.94
N ASP A 48 11.63 -4.04 -1.06
CA ASP A 48 11.36 -4.29 0.35
C ASP A 48 9.99 -4.94 0.56
N ALA A 49 9.95 -5.94 1.44
CA ALA A 49 8.68 -6.43 1.97
C ALA A 49 8.09 -5.39 2.93
N VAL A 50 6.86 -4.95 2.66
CA VAL A 50 6.16 -3.93 3.46
C VAL A 50 4.97 -4.48 4.23
N ALA A 51 4.34 -5.55 3.73
CA ALA A 51 3.19 -6.20 4.35
C ALA A 51 3.06 -7.65 3.87
N LYS A 52 2.26 -8.45 4.56
CA LYS A 52 1.81 -9.77 4.11
C LYS A 52 0.34 -9.69 3.69
N VAL A 53 0.02 -10.21 2.51
CA VAL A 53 -1.36 -10.26 2.00
C VAL A 53 -2.23 -11.10 2.93
N GLY A 54 -3.46 -10.63 3.15
CA GLY A 54 -4.47 -11.30 3.97
C GLY A 54 -5.87 -11.04 3.41
N ASN A 55 -6.84 -11.05 4.31
CA ASN A 55 -8.24 -10.74 4.02
C ASN A 55 -8.86 -9.82 5.10
N SER A 56 -8.04 -9.02 5.79
CA SER A 56 -8.51 -8.17 6.87
C SER A 56 -9.48 -7.10 6.37
N GLY A 57 -10.33 -6.57 7.27
CA GLY A 57 -11.38 -5.62 6.88
C GLY A 57 -12.60 -6.27 6.22
N GLY A 58 -12.74 -7.60 6.30
CA GLY A 58 -13.97 -8.30 5.91
C GLY A 58 -14.02 -8.77 4.45
N GLN A 59 -12.87 -8.84 3.77
CA GLN A 59 -12.82 -9.52 2.47
C GLN A 59 -12.99 -11.03 2.66
N GLY A 60 -13.82 -11.66 1.83
CA GLY A 60 -14.03 -13.11 1.86
C GLY A 60 -12.88 -13.93 1.24
N VAL A 61 -11.89 -13.26 0.63
CA VAL A 61 -10.80 -13.88 -0.12
C VAL A 61 -9.49 -13.21 0.25
N THR A 62 -8.43 -14.01 0.40
CA THR A 62 -7.06 -13.51 0.57
C THR A 62 -6.53 -12.99 -0.76
N ALA A 63 -6.39 -11.67 -0.87
CA ALA A 63 -5.93 -11.00 -2.08
C ALA A 63 -5.30 -9.63 -1.75
N LEU A 64 -4.36 -9.19 -2.60
CA LEU A 64 -3.80 -7.84 -2.48
C LEU A 64 -4.77 -6.82 -3.08
N TYR A 65 -5.22 -5.86 -2.27
CA TYR A 65 -5.72 -4.61 -2.79
C TYR A 65 -4.56 -3.63 -2.95
N PHE A 66 -4.36 -3.17 -4.17
CA PHE A 66 -3.35 -2.19 -4.53
C PHE A 66 -4.01 -0.98 -5.19
N GLU A 67 -3.70 0.21 -4.71
CA GLU A 67 -4.17 1.47 -5.30
C GLU A 67 -2.99 2.43 -5.47
N LEU A 68 -2.96 3.13 -6.60
CA LEU A 68 -2.05 4.25 -6.83
C LEU A 68 -2.85 5.55 -6.81
N ARG A 69 -2.35 6.55 -6.09
CA ARG A 69 -2.91 7.90 -6.07
C ARG A 69 -1.89 8.91 -6.58
N ARG A 70 -2.39 9.97 -7.22
CA ARG A 70 -1.63 11.18 -7.56
C ARG A 70 -2.39 12.42 -7.11
N GLY A 71 -1.79 13.24 -6.25
CA GLY A 71 -2.47 14.41 -5.69
C GLY A 71 -3.73 14.05 -4.90
N GLY A 72 -3.73 12.89 -4.24
CA GLY A 72 -4.86 12.37 -3.47
C GLY A 72 -5.96 11.68 -4.29
N GLN A 73 -5.92 11.74 -5.62
CA GLN A 73 -6.91 11.10 -6.50
C GLN A 73 -6.42 9.71 -6.96
N PRO A 74 -7.28 8.68 -6.96
CA PRO A 74 -6.96 7.37 -7.54
C PRO A 74 -6.62 7.48 -9.03
N VAL A 75 -5.59 6.77 -9.47
CA VAL A 75 -5.17 6.70 -10.88
C VAL A 75 -4.96 5.25 -11.29
N ASN A 76 -5.10 4.95 -12.60
CA ASN A 76 -4.88 3.59 -13.09
C ASN A 76 -3.39 3.18 -12.88
N PRO A 77 -3.12 2.12 -12.09
CA PRO A 77 -1.77 1.69 -11.77
C PRO A 77 -1.04 1.00 -12.94
N ASP A 78 -1.73 0.59 -14.01
CA ASP A 78 -1.13 -0.17 -15.13
C ASP A 78 0.04 0.58 -15.79
N SER A 79 -0.03 1.92 -15.83
CA SER A 79 1.06 2.75 -16.37
C SER A 79 2.34 2.72 -15.51
N TRP A 80 2.20 2.35 -14.23
CA TRP A 80 3.28 2.29 -13.24
C TRP A 80 3.79 0.87 -13.01
N LEU A 81 2.89 -0.10 -13.13
CA LEU A 81 3.20 -1.52 -13.02
C LEU A 81 3.86 -2.00 -14.31
N GLN A 82 5.19 -2.02 -14.30
CA GLN A 82 5.94 -2.70 -15.35
C GLN A 82 5.72 -4.21 -15.22
N ARG A 83 5.19 -4.85 -16.27
CA ARG A 83 5.33 -6.30 -16.43
C ARG A 83 6.82 -6.60 -16.56
N ARG A 84 7.37 -7.34 -15.61
CA ARG A 84 8.71 -7.92 -15.70
C ARG A 84 8.61 -9.36 -16.13
#